data_AF-A0A938PIF3-F1
#
_entry.id   AF-A0A938PIF3-F1
#
_cell.length_a   1.000
_cell.length_b   1.000
_cell.length_c   1.000
_cell.angle_alpha   90.00
_cell.angle_beta   90.00
_cell.angle_gamma   90.00
#
_symmetry.space_group_name_H-M   'P 1'
#
loop_
_entity.id
_entity.type
_entity.pdbx_description
1 polymer ?
#
loop_
_entity_poly.entity_id
_entity_poly.type
_entity_poly.pdbx_seq_one_letter_code
_entity_poly.pdbx_strand_id
1 'polypeptide(L)'
;MSLLDVYVILAYYNNAVIHPSRKNKITDQEFDNNYVKNKIMEISNYHSSALHWNLKEINDTLPSLIDIVQKTYNRLEEELKVSFHNSRGIQRFKSQFQKGVADFMATSRNKAKEAQNREMQTLQPKEFLSTSTKATITIENYLGGKYYFTTDEISIVDKNLFLIEGKHSSNSKLPSIGDIKDGLLKMVLYCNLTDVKIDDTDFTPKPVLKLTSTNISEKISSQSSTSEIEVFKSSAGFNVNNVEIIDRLFAEAKANNFEVIIEGV
;
A
#
# COMPACT_ATOMS: atom_id res chain seq x y z
N MET A 1 -2.35 8.54 4.01
CA MET A 1 -1.19 9.18 3.36
C MET A 1 -0.38 10.03 4.34
N SER A 2 -1.01 10.78 5.26
CA SER A 2 -0.30 11.50 6.33
C SER A 2 0.50 10.61 7.29
N LEU A 3 0.13 9.34 7.45
CA LEU A 3 0.86 8.36 8.28
C LEU A 3 2.30 8.14 7.82
N LEU A 4 2.57 8.25 6.51
CA LEU A 4 3.89 8.05 5.90
C LEU A 4 4.53 9.37 5.44
N ASP A 5 3.99 10.51 5.89
CA ASP A 5 4.38 11.86 5.47
C ASP A 5 4.43 12.06 3.94
N VAL A 6 3.46 11.45 3.24
CA VAL A 6 3.37 11.53 1.77
C VAL A 6 2.51 12.71 1.32
N TYR A 7 3.10 13.60 0.52
CA TYR A 7 2.40 14.67 -0.20
C TYR A 7 1.66 14.11 -1.41
N VAL A 8 0.37 14.41 -1.53
CA VAL A 8 -0.48 13.92 -2.62
C VAL A 8 -0.78 15.04 -3.61
N ILE A 9 -0.58 14.77 -4.90
CA ILE A 9 -1.01 15.64 -5.98
C ILE A 9 -2.26 15.03 -6.60
N LEU A 10 -3.38 15.76 -6.54
CA LEU A 10 -4.60 15.39 -7.26
C LEU A 10 -4.49 15.88 -8.70
N ALA A 11 -4.45 14.95 -9.67
CA ALA A 11 -4.25 15.25 -11.08
C ALA A 11 -5.32 14.56 -11.96
N TYR A 12 -5.33 14.91 -13.25
CA TYR A 12 -6.27 14.39 -14.26
C TYR A 12 -5.54 14.10 -15.57
N TYR A 13 -6.08 13.16 -16.34
CA TYR A 13 -5.58 12.92 -17.70
C TYR A 13 -6.06 14.03 -18.63
N ASN A 14 -5.12 14.70 -19.29
CA ASN A 14 -5.40 15.76 -20.24
C ASN A 14 -5.37 15.28 -21.69
N ASN A 15 -4.73 14.15 -21.95
CA ASN A 15 -4.61 13.58 -23.28
C ASN A 15 -4.75 12.05 -23.22
N ALA A 16 -5.16 11.46 -24.33
CA ALA A 16 -5.22 10.02 -24.53
C ALA A 16 -5.35 9.71 -26.04
N VAL A 17 -5.07 8.47 -26.43
CA VAL A 17 -5.28 7.99 -27.81
C VAL A 17 -6.29 6.86 -27.85
N ILE A 18 -6.90 6.62 -29.01
CA ILE A 18 -7.80 5.48 -29.21
C ILE A 18 -6.99 4.19 -29.14
N HIS A 19 -7.48 3.21 -28.39
CA HIS A 19 -6.82 1.92 -28.27
C HIS A 19 -6.84 1.19 -29.64
N PRO A 20 -5.69 0.71 -30.16
CA PRO A 20 -5.58 0.21 -31.53
C PRO A 20 -6.45 -1.01 -31.82
N SER A 21 -6.61 -1.92 -30.84
CA SER A 21 -7.38 -3.17 -31.00
C SER A 21 -8.68 -3.25 -30.21
N ARG A 22 -8.89 -2.42 -29.18
CA ARG A 22 -10.07 -2.51 -28.30
C ARG A 22 -11.06 -1.43 -28.65
N LYS A 23 -12.19 -1.84 -29.22
CA LYS A 23 -13.29 -0.93 -29.59
C LYS A 23 -13.76 -0.12 -28.38
N ASN A 24 -13.96 1.18 -28.59
CA ASN A 24 -14.47 2.11 -27.59
C ASN A 24 -13.63 2.15 -26.30
N LYS A 25 -12.30 2.11 -26.44
CA LYS A 25 -11.33 2.25 -25.36
C LYS A 25 -10.24 3.22 -25.75
N ILE A 26 -9.63 3.82 -24.74
CA ILE A 26 -8.46 4.69 -24.87
C ILE A 26 -7.23 4.02 -24.25
N THR A 27 -6.04 4.46 -24.64
CA THR A 27 -4.73 4.10 -24.08
C THR A 27 -3.84 5.34 -24.03
N ASP A 28 -2.63 5.19 -23.48
CA ASP A 28 -1.58 6.21 -23.42
C ASP A 28 -2.10 7.52 -22.82
N GLN A 29 -2.80 7.39 -21.69
CA GLN A 29 -3.33 8.54 -20.97
C GLN A 29 -2.20 9.35 -20.35
N GLU A 30 -2.16 10.64 -20.64
CA GLU A 30 -1.13 11.55 -20.16
C GLU A 30 -1.74 12.56 -19.18
N PHE A 31 -1.04 12.79 -18.07
CA PHE A 31 -1.39 13.88 -17.16
C PHE A 31 -1.13 15.24 -17.82
N ASP A 32 -1.77 16.28 -17.29
CA ASP A 32 -1.32 17.65 -17.56
C ASP A 32 0.05 17.88 -16.90
N ASN A 33 1.12 17.73 -17.69
CA ASN A 33 2.49 17.84 -17.22
C ASN A 33 2.81 19.23 -16.64
N ASN A 34 2.20 20.30 -17.15
CA ASN A 34 2.43 21.64 -16.63
C ASN A 34 1.78 21.79 -15.26
N TYR A 35 0.54 21.31 -15.11
CA TYR A 35 -0.13 21.27 -13.83
C TYR A 35 0.65 20.47 -12.78
N VAL A 36 1.10 19.25 -13.12
CA VAL A 36 1.86 18.40 -12.19
C VAL A 36 3.19 19.04 -11.79
N LYS A 37 3.95 19.59 -12.73
CA LYS A 37 5.21 20.30 -12.43
C LYS A 37 4.97 21.50 -11.51
N ASN A 38 3.93 22.28 -11.76
CA ASN A 38 3.58 23.40 -10.90
C ASN A 38 3.23 22.95 -9.49
N LYS A 39 2.50 21.83 -9.34
CA LYS A 39 2.21 21.24 -8.02
C LYS A 39 3.46 20.74 -7.29
N ILE A 40 4.41 20.15 -8.00
CA ILE A 40 5.71 19.76 -7.43
C ILE A 40 6.47 20.99 -6.93
N MET A 41 6.51 22.08 -7.71
CA MET A 41 7.13 23.34 -7.29
C MET A 41 6.40 24.00 -6.11
N GLU A 42 5.08 23.89 -6.06
CA GLU A 42 4.29 24.37 -4.94
C GLU A 42 4.67 23.61 -3.66
N ILE A 43 4.76 22.26 -3.73
CA ILE A 43 5.19 21.41 -2.62
C ILE A 43 6.62 21.74 -2.18
N SER A 44 7.56 21.94 -3.11
CA SER A 44 8.95 22.26 -2.75
C SER A 44 9.09 23.58 -1.99
N ASN A 45 8.13 24.49 -2.18
CA ASN A 45 8.04 25.77 -1.46
C ASN A 45 7.00 25.73 -0.32
N TYR A 46 6.44 24.56 -0.01
CA TYR A 46 5.46 24.41 1.04
C TYR A 46 6.15 24.10 2.37
N HIS A 47 5.96 24.97 3.35
CA HIS A 47 6.71 24.93 4.61
C HIS A 47 5.98 24.18 5.72
N SER A 48 4.82 23.58 5.43
CA SER A 48 4.02 22.81 6.39
C SER A 48 4.03 21.32 6.05
N SER A 49 3.58 20.47 6.98
CA SER A 49 3.65 19.01 6.81
C SER A 49 2.75 18.47 5.68
N ALA A 50 2.99 17.22 5.27
CA ALA A 50 2.19 16.54 4.26
C ALA A 50 0.71 16.44 4.64
N LEU A 51 0.39 16.38 5.95
CA LEU A 51 -1.00 16.46 6.39
C LEU A 51 -1.66 17.78 5.98
N HIS A 52 -1.01 18.91 6.29
CA HIS A 52 -1.54 20.23 5.98
C HIS A 52 -1.67 20.42 4.47
N TRP A 53 -0.67 19.95 3.71
CA TRP A 53 -0.73 19.93 2.25
C TRP A 53 -1.95 19.14 1.75
N ASN A 54 -2.12 17.90 2.20
CA ASN A 54 -3.20 17.03 1.75
C ASN A 54 -4.59 17.59 2.13
N LEU A 55 -4.72 18.20 3.30
CA LEU A 55 -5.95 18.89 3.71
C LEU A 55 -6.22 20.12 2.84
N LYS A 56 -5.20 20.92 2.53
CA LYS A 56 -5.29 22.05 1.59
C LYS A 56 -5.74 21.59 0.21
N GLU A 57 -5.14 20.53 -0.35
CA GLU A 57 -5.51 20.01 -1.65
C GLU A 57 -6.97 19.52 -1.68
N ILE A 58 -7.43 18.90 -0.60
CA ILE A 58 -8.82 18.50 -0.46
C ILE A 58 -9.73 19.74 -0.39
N ASN A 59 -9.46 20.69 0.50
CA ASN A 59 -10.32 21.86 0.74
C ASN A 59 -10.39 22.79 -0.48
N ASP A 60 -9.23 23.13 -1.05
CA ASP A 60 -9.10 24.28 -1.93
C ASP A 60 -9.00 23.84 -3.40
N THR A 61 -8.23 22.78 -3.67
CA THR A 61 -7.91 22.36 -5.05
C THR A 61 -9.00 21.44 -5.62
N LEU A 62 -9.41 20.40 -4.88
CA LEU A 62 -10.32 19.36 -5.37
C LEU A 62 -11.65 19.89 -5.94
N PRO A 63 -12.35 20.89 -5.35
CA PRO A 63 -13.60 21.40 -5.92
C PRO A 63 -13.47 21.90 -7.36
N SER A 64 -12.41 22.68 -7.62
CA SER A 64 -12.11 23.22 -8.96
C SER A 64 -11.60 22.13 -9.90
N LEU A 65 -10.80 21.19 -9.38
CA LEU A 65 -10.25 20.09 -10.16
C LEU A 65 -11.33 19.18 -10.73
N ILE A 66 -12.41 18.92 -9.97
CA ILE A 66 -13.56 18.14 -10.44
C ILE A 66 -14.18 18.77 -11.70
N ASP A 67 -14.28 20.10 -11.74
CA ASP A 67 -14.82 20.81 -12.90
C ASP A 67 -13.89 20.72 -14.11
N ILE A 68 -12.58 20.78 -13.88
CA ILE A 68 -11.57 20.57 -14.93
C ILE A 68 -11.67 19.15 -15.47
N VAL A 69 -11.70 18.13 -14.60
CA VAL A 69 -11.84 16.72 -14.99
C VAL A 69 -13.07 16.51 -15.87
N GLN A 70 -14.23 17.05 -15.47
CA GLN A 70 -15.46 16.89 -16.22
C GLN A 70 -15.36 17.52 -17.62
N LYS A 71 -14.81 18.74 -17.72
CA LYS A 71 -14.62 19.41 -19.01
C LYS A 71 -13.64 18.66 -19.90
N THR A 72 -12.52 18.23 -19.34
CA THR A 72 -11.47 17.52 -20.07
C THR A 72 -11.96 16.17 -20.59
N TYR A 73 -12.68 15.39 -19.78
CA TYR A 73 -13.15 14.08 -20.22
C TYR A 73 -14.27 14.17 -21.25
N ASN A 74 -15.16 15.16 -21.14
CA ASN A 74 -16.14 15.45 -22.19
C ASN A 74 -15.45 15.83 -23.51
N ARG A 75 -14.42 16.68 -23.45
CA ARG A 75 -13.61 17.06 -24.61
C ARG A 75 -12.96 15.82 -25.26
N LEU A 76 -12.34 14.94 -24.46
CA LEU A 76 -11.72 13.71 -24.96
C LEU A 76 -12.74 12.74 -25.57
N GLU A 77 -13.94 12.63 -24.99
CA GLU A 77 -15.05 11.84 -25.55
C GLU A 77 -15.43 12.33 -26.95
N GLU A 78 -15.54 13.65 -27.13
CA GLU A 78 -15.85 14.28 -28.42
C GLU A 78 -14.73 14.12 -29.46
N GLU A 79 -13.49 14.43 -29.06
CA GLU A 79 -12.31 14.37 -29.95
C GLU A 79 -12.02 12.94 -30.42
N LEU A 80 -12.08 11.97 -29.51
CA LEU A 80 -11.74 10.58 -29.79
C LEU A 80 -12.95 9.76 -30.27
N LYS A 81 -14.17 10.30 -30.17
CA LYS A 81 -15.44 9.61 -30.46
C LYS A 81 -15.56 8.27 -29.72
N VAL A 82 -15.05 8.23 -28.49
CA VAL A 82 -15.11 7.08 -27.59
C VAL A 82 -16.05 7.43 -26.44
N SER A 83 -17.01 6.56 -26.14
CA SER A 83 -17.94 6.80 -25.03
C SER A 83 -17.25 6.60 -23.68
N PHE A 84 -17.32 7.63 -22.82
CA PHE A 84 -16.87 7.59 -21.43
C PHE A 84 -18.03 7.28 -20.49
N HIS A 85 -17.71 7.00 -19.22
CA HIS A 85 -18.73 6.86 -18.19
C HIS A 85 -19.48 8.19 -18.00
N ASN A 86 -20.79 8.11 -17.74
CA ASN A 86 -21.61 9.30 -17.59
C ASN A 86 -21.09 10.25 -16.48
N SER A 87 -21.24 11.55 -16.71
CA SER A 87 -20.83 12.60 -15.78
C SER A 87 -21.62 12.63 -14.47
N ARG A 88 -22.74 11.90 -14.38
CA ARG A 88 -23.59 11.84 -13.18
C ARG A 88 -22.83 11.29 -11.98
N GLY A 89 -21.90 10.34 -12.19
CA GLY A 89 -21.03 9.83 -11.11
C GLY A 89 -20.15 10.92 -10.52
N ILE A 90 -19.50 11.71 -11.37
CA ILE A 90 -18.64 12.83 -10.97
C ILE A 90 -19.46 13.94 -10.30
N GLN A 91 -20.65 14.24 -10.80
CA GLN A 91 -21.54 15.22 -10.17
C GLN A 91 -22.04 14.79 -8.79
N ARG A 92 -22.38 13.50 -8.61
CA ARG A 92 -22.71 12.94 -7.29
C ARG A 92 -21.52 13.01 -6.34
N PHE A 93 -20.32 12.74 -6.84
CA PHE A 93 -19.10 12.90 -6.07
C PHE A 93 -18.88 14.37 -5.66
N LYS A 94 -19.05 15.32 -6.57
CA LYS A 94 -18.97 16.76 -6.30
C LYS A 94 -19.96 17.21 -5.23
N SER A 95 -21.22 16.75 -5.30
CA SER A 95 -22.26 17.16 -4.34
C SER A 95 -22.04 16.57 -2.95
N GLN A 96 -21.45 15.37 -2.84
CA GLN A 96 -20.99 14.83 -1.55
C GLN A 96 -19.89 15.71 -0.94
N PHE A 97 -18.99 16.22 -1.78
CA PHE A 97 -17.92 17.11 -1.34
C PHE A 97 -18.43 18.47 -0.85
N GLN A 98 -19.42 19.04 -1.54
CA GLN A 98 -20.02 20.33 -1.19
C GLN A 98 -20.77 20.34 0.15
N LYS A 99 -21.13 19.17 0.70
CA LYS A 99 -21.72 19.05 2.05
C LYS A 99 -20.70 19.31 3.16
N GLY A 100 -19.41 19.24 2.85
CA GLY A 100 -18.32 19.58 3.75
C GLY A 100 -17.21 18.54 3.74
N VAL A 101 -15.98 19.00 3.94
CA VAL A 101 -14.78 18.13 3.97
C VAL A 101 -14.86 17.09 5.09
N ALA A 102 -15.53 17.41 6.20
CA ALA A 102 -15.78 16.47 7.29
C ALA A 102 -16.60 15.24 6.83
N ASP A 103 -17.68 15.46 6.07
CA ASP A 103 -18.52 14.38 5.54
C ASP A 103 -17.75 13.52 4.53
N PHE A 104 -16.93 14.15 3.69
CA PHE A 104 -16.04 13.45 2.77
C PHE A 104 -15.04 12.55 3.53
N MET A 105 -14.39 13.08 4.56
CA MET A 105 -13.46 12.32 5.40
C MET A 105 -14.16 11.15 6.10
N ALA A 106 -15.36 11.37 6.66
CA ALA A 106 -16.15 10.32 7.30
C ALA A 106 -16.53 9.21 6.31
N THR A 107 -17.00 9.59 5.12
CA THR A 107 -17.34 8.65 4.05
C THR A 107 -16.12 7.86 3.58
N SER A 108 -14.97 8.52 3.42
CA SER A 108 -13.70 7.87 3.04
C SER A 108 -13.25 6.85 4.09
N ARG A 109 -13.34 7.20 5.38
CA ARG A 109 -13.03 6.28 6.50
C ARG A 109 -13.95 5.07 6.53
N ASN A 110 -15.25 5.27 6.32
CA ASN A 110 -16.21 4.17 6.27
C ASN A 110 -15.89 3.21 5.11
N LYS A 111 -15.57 3.74 3.92
CA LYS A 111 -15.15 2.92 2.78
C LYS A 111 -13.86 2.14 3.05
N ALA A 112 -12.89 2.73 3.76
CA ALA A 112 -11.66 2.05 4.15
C ALA A 112 -11.95 0.91 5.14
N LYS A 113 -12.80 1.14 6.15
CA LYS A 113 -13.24 0.10 7.09
C LYS A 113 -13.99 -1.04 6.38
N GLU A 114 -14.88 -0.71 5.44
CA GLU A 114 -15.56 -1.72 4.63
C GLU A 114 -14.59 -2.53 3.74
N ALA A 115 -13.54 -1.90 3.22
CA ALA A 115 -12.50 -2.58 2.45
C ALA A 115 -11.73 -3.58 3.30
N GLN A 116 -11.30 -3.17 4.51
CA GLN A 116 -10.69 -4.07 5.50
C GLN A 116 -11.59 -5.28 5.82
N ASN A 117 -12.89 -5.04 6.06
CA ASN A 117 -13.84 -6.12 6.33
C ASN A 117 -13.97 -7.11 5.16
N ARG A 118 -13.98 -6.61 3.92
CA ARG A 118 -13.99 -7.47 2.72
C ARG A 118 -12.71 -8.29 2.63
N GLU A 119 -11.56 -7.67 2.86
CA GLU A 119 -10.26 -8.33 2.76
C GLU A 119 -10.05 -9.42 3.82
N MET A 120 -10.50 -9.18 5.06
CA MET A 120 -10.51 -10.17 6.14
C MET A 120 -11.27 -11.44 5.74
N GLN A 121 -12.36 -11.31 4.98
CA GLN A 121 -13.18 -12.44 4.53
C GLN A 121 -12.63 -13.16 3.30
N THR A 122 -11.65 -12.56 2.60
CA THR A 122 -11.08 -13.16 1.39
C THR A 122 -9.91 -14.08 1.72
N LEU A 123 -9.98 -15.32 1.23
CA LEU A 123 -8.81 -16.20 1.14
C LEU A 123 -7.98 -15.75 -0.07
N GLN A 124 -6.74 -15.32 0.16
CA GLN A 124 -5.81 -14.95 -0.90
C GLN A 124 -4.96 -16.18 -1.27
N PRO A 125 -5.16 -16.79 -2.46
CA PRO A 125 -4.43 -18.00 -2.85
C PRO A 125 -2.95 -17.77 -3.13
N LYS A 126 -2.49 -16.51 -3.16
CA LYS A 126 -1.08 -16.11 -3.30
C LYS A 126 -0.40 -15.90 -1.95
N GLU A 127 -1.01 -16.32 -0.87
CA GLU A 127 -0.45 -16.26 0.47
C GLU A 127 -0.48 -17.69 1.03
N PHE A 128 0.69 -18.28 1.27
CA PHE A 128 0.77 -19.53 2.03
C PHE A 128 0.80 -19.17 3.51
N LEU A 129 -0.32 -19.37 4.19
CA LEU A 129 -0.48 -19.00 5.59
C LEU A 129 -0.38 -20.25 6.48
N SER A 130 0.46 -20.19 7.50
CA SER A 130 0.56 -21.27 8.50
C SER A 130 -0.67 -21.34 9.41
N THR A 131 -1.38 -20.22 9.57
CA THR A 131 -2.61 -20.10 10.35
C THR A 131 -3.71 -19.43 9.51
N SER A 132 -4.97 -19.79 9.70
CA SER A 132 -6.10 -19.16 8.99
C SER A 132 -6.55 -17.83 9.62
N THR A 133 -5.65 -17.11 10.29
CA THR A 133 -5.98 -15.98 11.17
C THR A 133 -5.67 -14.62 10.54
N LYS A 134 -6.32 -14.32 9.41
CA LYS A 134 -6.32 -12.93 8.92
C LYS A 134 -6.94 -12.04 9.97
N ALA A 135 -6.18 -11.06 10.45
CA ALA A 135 -6.62 -10.16 11.49
C ALA A 135 -6.72 -8.72 10.97
N THR A 136 -7.65 -7.97 11.53
CA THR A 136 -7.77 -6.54 11.28
C THR A 136 -6.89 -5.77 12.23
N ILE A 137 -6.19 -4.75 11.74
CA ILE A 137 -5.44 -3.79 12.56
C ILE A 137 -5.94 -2.38 12.25
N THR A 138 -6.28 -1.64 13.30
CA THR A 138 -6.63 -0.22 13.19
C THR A 138 -5.50 0.58 13.81
N ILE A 139 -4.84 1.40 13.01
CA ILE A 139 -3.77 2.28 13.47
C ILE A 139 -4.35 3.67 13.65
N GLU A 140 -4.18 4.24 14.83
CA GLU A 140 -4.49 5.63 15.12
C GLU A 140 -3.18 6.41 15.29
N ASN A 141 -3.01 7.51 14.56
CA ASN A 141 -1.85 8.37 14.74
C ASN A 141 -2.10 9.43 15.81
N TYR A 142 -1.05 10.16 16.18
CA TYR A 142 -1.09 11.22 17.21
C TYR A 142 -2.03 12.40 16.89
N LEU A 143 -2.57 12.48 15.67
CA LEU A 143 -3.52 13.51 15.22
C LEU A 143 -4.96 12.98 15.15
N GLY A 144 -5.23 11.79 15.68
CA GLY A 144 -6.55 11.14 15.67
C GLY A 144 -6.95 10.57 14.30
N GLY A 145 -6.00 10.47 13.36
CA GLY A 145 -6.21 9.84 12.06
C GLY A 145 -6.27 8.32 12.20
N LYS A 146 -7.36 7.70 11.74
CA LYS A 146 -7.57 6.24 11.77
C LYS A 146 -7.31 5.61 10.41
N TYR A 147 -6.53 4.52 10.40
CA TYR A 147 -6.14 3.77 9.22
C TYR A 147 -6.48 2.29 9.44
N TYR A 148 -7.22 1.71 8.50
CA TYR A 148 -7.77 0.36 8.61
C TYR A 148 -6.98 -0.56 7.67
N PHE A 149 -6.22 -1.49 8.25
CA PHE A 149 -5.38 -2.46 7.53
C PHE A 149 -5.71 -3.90 7.94
N THR A 150 -5.18 -4.84 7.20
CA THR A 150 -5.18 -6.28 7.48
C THR A 150 -3.76 -6.76 7.67
N THR A 151 -3.60 -7.77 8.52
CA THR A 151 -2.38 -8.57 8.62
C THR A 151 -2.73 -10.00 8.22
N ASP A 152 -1.84 -10.66 7.50
CA ASP A 152 -2.13 -11.95 6.89
C ASP A 152 -2.20 -13.06 7.94
N GLU A 153 -1.25 -13.07 8.88
CA GLU A 153 -1.31 -13.91 10.07
C GLU A 153 -0.99 -13.12 11.33
N ILE A 154 -1.49 -13.62 12.45
CA ILE A 154 -1.05 -13.21 13.78
C ILE A 154 -0.63 -14.42 14.60
N SER A 155 0.32 -14.20 15.51
CA SER A 155 0.66 -15.17 16.55
C SER A 155 0.89 -14.44 17.86
N ILE A 156 0.49 -15.05 18.98
CA ILE A 156 0.65 -14.47 20.31
C ILE A 156 1.46 -15.45 21.16
N VAL A 157 2.63 -15.00 21.62
CA VAL A 157 3.52 -15.76 22.52
C VAL A 157 4.05 -14.82 23.59
N ASP A 158 3.79 -15.13 24.87
CA ASP A 158 4.33 -14.38 26.01
C ASP A 158 4.19 -12.85 25.90
N LYS A 159 2.95 -12.37 25.65
CA LYS A 159 2.64 -10.95 25.44
C LYS A 159 3.30 -10.29 24.22
N ASN A 160 3.98 -11.06 23.36
CA ASN A 160 4.40 -10.60 22.05
C ASN A 160 3.31 -10.90 21.03
N LEU A 161 2.91 -9.88 20.27
CA LEU A 161 2.00 -10.01 19.13
C LEU A 161 2.81 -9.96 17.85
N PHE A 162 2.95 -11.11 17.20
CA PHE A 162 3.59 -11.21 15.90
C PHE A 162 2.61 -10.77 14.81
N LEU A 163 2.96 -9.70 14.10
CA LEU A 163 2.20 -9.16 12.96
C LEU A 163 2.88 -9.64 11.69
N ILE A 164 2.35 -10.68 11.07
CA ILE A 164 3.01 -11.41 9.99
C ILE A 164 2.37 -11.01 8.66
N GLU A 165 3.17 -10.44 7.78
CA GLU A 165 2.83 -10.20 6.38
C GLU A 165 3.46 -11.27 5.49
N GLY A 166 2.65 -11.97 4.70
CA GLY A 166 3.08 -13.05 3.84
C GLY A 166 3.24 -12.62 2.39
N LYS A 167 4.33 -13.03 1.74
CA LYS A 167 4.45 -12.99 0.26
C LYS A 167 4.90 -14.35 -0.24
N HIS A 168 4.30 -14.82 -1.33
CA HIS A 168 4.56 -16.16 -1.87
C HIS A 168 5.04 -16.12 -3.31
N SER A 169 5.88 -17.08 -3.69
CA SER A 169 6.13 -17.42 -5.10
C SER A 169 5.99 -18.91 -5.37
N SER A 170 5.21 -19.25 -6.39
CA SER A 170 5.10 -20.61 -6.91
C SER A 170 6.15 -20.94 -7.99
N ASN A 171 6.77 -19.91 -8.59
CA ASN A 171 7.55 -20.04 -9.83
C ASN A 171 9.02 -19.62 -9.65
N SER A 172 9.39 -19.11 -8.49
CA SER A 172 10.74 -18.64 -8.17
C SER A 172 11.06 -18.89 -6.70
N LYS A 173 12.35 -18.94 -6.37
CA LYS A 173 12.84 -19.19 -4.99
C LYS A 173 12.54 -18.05 -4.00
N LEU A 174 12.19 -16.87 -4.51
CA LEU A 174 11.75 -15.70 -3.73
C LEU A 174 10.53 -15.06 -4.41
N PRO A 175 9.64 -14.40 -3.65
CA PRO A 175 8.65 -13.47 -4.18
C PRO A 175 9.28 -12.37 -5.04
N SER A 176 8.47 -11.72 -5.89
CA SER A 176 8.99 -10.65 -6.75
C SER A 176 9.48 -9.47 -5.91
N ILE A 177 10.41 -8.66 -6.44
CA ILE A 177 10.86 -7.43 -5.77
C ILE A 177 9.67 -6.49 -5.49
N GLY A 178 8.65 -6.48 -6.35
CA GLY A 178 7.41 -5.72 -6.12
C GLY A 178 6.67 -6.20 -4.88
N ASP A 179 6.49 -7.51 -4.73
CA ASP A 179 5.82 -8.12 -3.58
C ASP A 179 6.61 -7.90 -2.28
N ILE A 180 7.94 -8.02 -2.33
CA ILE A 180 8.82 -7.73 -1.18
C ILE A 180 8.68 -6.26 -0.76
N LYS A 181 8.70 -5.32 -1.71
CA LYS A 181 8.52 -3.89 -1.42
C LYS A 181 7.14 -3.59 -0.82
N ASP A 182 6.10 -4.25 -1.31
CA ASP A 182 4.75 -4.14 -0.74
C ASP A 182 4.72 -4.64 0.72
N GLY A 183 5.37 -5.77 1.01
CA GLY A 183 5.50 -6.26 2.39
C GLY A 183 6.29 -5.32 3.29
N LEU A 184 7.39 -4.74 2.78
CA LEU A 184 8.19 -3.74 3.51
C LEU A 184 7.40 -2.48 3.85
N LEU A 185 6.44 -2.06 3.02
CA LEU A 185 5.58 -0.91 3.32
C LEU A 185 4.79 -1.12 4.61
N LYS A 186 4.29 -2.34 4.86
CA LYS A 186 3.64 -2.69 6.13
C LYS A 186 4.63 -2.76 7.29
N MET A 187 5.86 -3.23 7.06
CA MET A 187 6.90 -3.23 8.10
C MET A 187 7.21 -1.82 8.60
N VAL A 188 7.29 -0.82 7.71
CA VAL A 188 7.43 0.59 8.11
C VAL A 188 6.34 1.01 9.10
N LEU A 189 5.11 0.53 8.94
CA LEU A 189 4.02 0.83 9.86
C LEU A 189 4.14 0.03 11.16
N TYR A 190 4.33 -1.28 11.07
CA TYR A 190 4.29 -2.19 12.21
C TYR A 190 5.46 -1.97 13.17
N CYS A 191 6.65 -1.62 12.67
CA CYS A 191 7.82 -1.28 13.51
C CYS A 191 7.63 -0.02 14.34
N ASN A 192 6.71 0.86 13.94
CA ASN A 192 6.48 2.16 14.59
C ASN A 192 5.22 2.15 15.48
N LEU A 193 4.62 0.99 15.73
CA LEU A 193 3.49 0.87 16.65
C LEU A 193 3.98 0.93 18.11
N THR A 194 3.41 1.85 18.89
CA THR A 194 3.77 2.06 20.31
C THR A 194 2.76 1.47 21.28
N ASP A 195 1.47 1.64 21.02
CA ASP A 195 0.37 1.29 21.93
C ASP A 195 -0.52 0.22 21.30
N VAL A 196 -0.06 -1.03 21.34
CA VAL A 196 -0.74 -2.16 20.69
C VAL A 196 -1.60 -2.92 21.68
N LYS A 197 -2.90 -3.01 21.38
CA LYS A 197 -3.90 -3.65 22.24
C LYS A 197 -4.77 -4.64 21.48
N ILE A 198 -5.11 -5.73 22.17
CA ILE A 198 -6.18 -6.66 21.78
C ILE A 198 -7.11 -6.77 22.99
N ASP A 199 -8.40 -6.50 22.82
CA ASP A 199 -9.41 -6.53 23.90
C ASP A 199 -8.93 -5.80 25.18
N ASP A 200 -8.46 -4.55 25.00
CA ASP A 200 -7.89 -3.66 26.04
C ASP A 200 -6.63 -4.19 26.75
N THR A 201 -6.09 -5.32 26.30
CA THR A 201 -4.87 -5.91 26.83
C THR A 201 -3.67 -5.48 26.00
N ASP A 202 -2.62 -4.97 26.66
CA ASP A 202 -1.38 -4.53 26.01
C ASP A 202 -0.51 -5.71 25.52
N PHE A 203 0.10 -5.52 24.35
CA PHE A 203 1.04 -6.44 23.73
C PHE A 203 2.25 -5.70 23.14
N THR A 204 3.40 -6.38 23.11
CA THR A 204 4.58 -5.90 22.38
C THR A 204 4.48 -6.33 20.93
N PRO A 205 4.41 -5.42 19.95
CA PRO A 205 4.37 -5.81 18.54
C PRO A 205 5.72 -6.39 18.10
N LYS A 206 5.65 -7.46 17.29
CA LYS A 206 6.77 -8.11 16.61
C LYS A 206 6.45 -8.19 15.12
N PRO A 207 6.86 -7.20 14.31
CA PRO A 207 6.63 -7.23 12.88
C PRO A 207 7.43 -8.34 12.21
N VAL A 208 6.80 -9.10 11.32
CA VAL A 208 7.42 -10.18 10.58
C VAL A 208 7.04 -10.09 9.10
N LEU A 209 8.04 -10.10 8.22
CA LEU A 209 7.87 -10.31 6.79
C LEU A 209 8.21 -11.78 6.47
N LYS A 210 7.20 -12.58 6.13
CA LYS A 210 7.35 -13.99 5.77
C LYS A 210 7.35 -14.13 4.24
N LEU A 211 8.47 -14.57 3.67
CA LEU A 211 8.64 -14.87 2.26
C LEU A 211 8.61 -16.39 2.06
N THR A 212 7.59 -16.89 1.38
CA THR A 212 7.44 -18.33 1.12
C THR A 212 7.66 -18.67 -0.35
N SER A 213 8.13 -19.88 -0.63
CA SER A 213 8.25 -20.36 -2.00
C SER A 213 8.17 -21.89 -2.09
N THR A 214 7.50 -22.40 -3.13
CA THR A 214 7.47 -23.85 -3.44
C THR A 214 8.77 -24.38 -4.05
N ASN A 215 9.73 -23.49 -4.33
CA ASN A 215 11.01 -23.80 -5.00
C ASN A 215 12.21 -23.87 -4.03
N ILE A 216 11.94 -23.83 -2.72
CA ILE A 216 12.92 -24.08 -1.65
C ILE A 216 12.26 -25.00 -0.61
N SER A 217 13.05 -25.71 0.19
CA SER A 217 12.54 -26.62 1.22
C SER A 217 12.93 -26.20 2.64
N GLU A 218 13.95 -25.36 2.73
CA GLU A 218 14.57 -24.93 3.96
C GLU A 218 13.89 -23.68 4.53
N LYS A 219 14.17 -23.41 5.80
CA LYS A 219 13.71 -22.23 6.53
C LYS A 219 14.91 -21.48 7.10
N ILE A 220 14.89 -20.15 6.98
CA ILE A 220 15.87 -19.27 7.62
C ILE A 220 15.17 -18.02 8.16
N SER A 221 15.77 -17.42 9.18
CA SER A 221 15.36 -16.12 9.69
C SER A 221 16.50 -15.11 9.62
N SER A 222 16.16 -13.83 9.48
CA SER A 222 17.08 -12.70 9.69
C SER A 222 17.77 -12.71 11.08
N GLN A 223 17.19 -13.43 12.05
CA GLN A 223 17.75 -13.62 13.39
C GLN A 223 18.71 -14.81 13.49
N SER A 224 18.82 -15.64 12.44
CA SER A 224 19.79 -16.74 12.39
C SER A 224 21.23 -16.23 12.35
N SER A 225 22.17 -17.08 12.74
CA SER A 225 23.60 -16.78 12.69
C SER A 225 24.09 -16.59 11.25
N THR A 226 25.16 -15.82 11.08
CA THR A 226 25.78 -15.62 9.75
C THR A 226 26.14 -16.95 9.08
N SER A 227 26.65 -17.93 9.84
CA SER A 227 26.96 -19.26 9.33
C SER A 227 25.73 -20.00 8.81
N GLU A 228 24.60 -19.95 9.53
CA GLU A 228 23.36 -20.59 9.08
C GLU A 228 22.82 -19.94 7.81
N ILE A 229 22.91 -18.60 7.71
CA ILE A 229 22.48 -17.85 6.53
C ILE A 229 23.33 -18.23 5.30
N GLU A 230 24.66 -18.31 5.43
CA GLU A 230 25.54 -18.72 4.32
C GLU A 230 25.28 -20.16 3.88
N VAL A 231 25.05 -21.07 4.84
CA VAL A 231 24.68 -22.46 4.55
C VAL A 231 23.35 -22.51 3.81
N PHE A 232 22.33 -21.80 4.27
CA PHE A 232 21.02 -21.71 3.63
C PHE A 232 21.12 -21.16 2.20
N LYS A 233 21.86 -20.06 1.99
CA LYS A 233 22.02 -19.44 0.67
C LYS A 233 22.62 -20.43 -0.34
N SER A 234 23.59 -21.21 0.13
CA SER A 234 24.29 -22.24 -0.65
C SER A 234 23.43 -23.47 -0.90
N SER A 235 22.76 -24.01 0.13
CA SER A 235 21.95 -25.23 0.04
C SER A 235 20.72 -25.02 -0.85
N ALA A 236 20.04 -23.90 -0.68
CA ALA A 236 18.88 -23.53 -1.47
C ALA A 236 19.26 -23.10 -2.90
N GLY A 237 20.56 -22.99 -3.23
CA GLY A 237 21.06 -22.69 -4.56
C GLY A 237 20.59 -21.35 -5.12
N PHE A 238 20.66 -20.28 -4.32
CA PHE A 238 20.33 -18.94 -4.79
C PHE A 238 21.38 -18.40 -5.76
N ASN A 239 20.94 -17.66 -6.78
CA ASN A 239 21.85 -16.93 -7.66
C ASN A 239 22.39 -15.67 -6.95
N VAL A 240 23.43 -15.06 -7.54
CA VAL A 240 24.10 -13.87 -6.97
C VAL A 240 23.12 -12.73 -6.67
N ASN A 241 22.16 -12.47 -7.56
CA ASN A 241 21.17 -11.41 -7.35
C ASN A 241 20.25 -11.68 -6.17
N ASN A 242 19.78 -12.93 -6.02
CA ASN A 242 18.95 -13.33 -4.89
C ASN A 242 19.73 -13.27 -3.57
N VAL A 243 21.00 -13.67 -3.58
CA VAL A 243 21.90 -13.53 -2.42
C VAL A 243 22.01 -12.06 -2.01
N GLU A 244 22.28 -11.15 -2.94
CA GLU A 244 22.35 -9.71 -2.65
C GLU A 244 21.03 -9.16 -2.09
N ILE A 245 19.89 -9.59 -2.64
CA ILE A 245 18.57 -9.19 -2.14
C ILE A 245 18.37 -9.68 -0.70
N ILE A 246 18.68 -10.94 -0.41
CA ILE A 246 18.56 -11.52 0.93
C ILE A 246 19.44 -10.75 1.93
N ASP A 247 20.70 -10.50 1.58
CA ASP A 247 21.65 -9.82 2.46
C ASP A 247 21.18 -8.39 2.77
N ARG A 248 20.74 -7.64 1.75
CA ARG A 248 20.19 -6.29 1.93
C ARG A 248 18.90 -6.30 2.76
N LEU A 249 18.01 -7.25 2.49
CA LEU A 249 16.74 -7.37 3.21
C LEU A 249 16.96 -7.73 4.68
N PHE A 250 17.91 -8.61 4.98
CA PHE A 250 18.23 -8.97 6.37
C PHE A 250 18.94 -7.84 7.10
N ALA A 251 19.79 -7.07 6.41
CA ALA A 251 20.37 -5.85 6.97
C ALA A 251 19.28 -4.82 7.31
N GLU A 252 18.32 -4.61 6.40
CA GLU A 252 17.18 -3.71 6.61
C GLU A 252 16.32 -4.15 7.81
N ALA A 253 16.05 -5.46 7.92
CA ALA A 253 15.29 -6.07 9.01
C ALA A 253 15.94 -5.80 10.38
N LYS A 254 17.26 -6.01 10.46
CA LYS A 254 18.07 -5.74 11.66
C LYS A 254 18.09 -4.25 12.00
N ALA A 255 18.25 -3.38 11.01
CA ALA A 255 18.30 -1.93 11.23
C ALA A 255 16.97 -1.34 11.72
N ASN A 256 15.84 -1.93 11.32
CA ASN A 256 14.50 -1.40 11.60
C ASN A 256 13.68 -2.28 12.55
N ASN A 257 14.29 -3.25 13.25
CA ASN A 257 13.68 -4.09 14.27
C ASN A 257 12.44 -4.88 13.81
N PHE A 258 12.49 -5.47 12.60
CA PHE A 258 11.54 -6.50 12.18
C PHE A 258 12.27 -7.81 11.87
N GLU A 259 11.50 -8.90 11.80
CA GLU A 259 12.02 -10.19 11.39
C GLU A 259 11.66 -10.47 9.92
N VAL A 260 12.61 -10.98 9.16
CA VAL A 260 12.33 -11.61 7.87
C VAL A 260 12.51 -13.11 8.00
N ILE A 261 11.50 -13.86 7.58
CA ILE A 261 11.54 -15.33 7.52
C ILE A 261 11.46 -15.72 6.05
N ILE A 262 12.36 -16.59 5.59
CA ILE A 262 12.28 -17.20 4.27
C ILE A 262 12.06 -18.70 4.46
N GLU A 263 11.00 -19.26 3.87
CA GLU A 263 10.54 -20.63 4.16
C GLU A 263 10.01 -21.35 2.92
N GLY A 264 10.39 -22.63 2.79
CA GLY A 264 9.82 -23.56 1.81
C GLY A 264 8.43 -24.06 2.18
N VAL A 265 7.55 -24.20 1.19
CA VAL A 265 6.14 -24.64 1.37
C VAL A 265 5.67 -25.62 0.30
#